data_AF-L1NM61-F1
#
_entry.id   AF-L1NM61-F1
#
_cell.length_a   1.000
_cell.length_b   1.000
_cell.length_c   1.000
_cell.angle_alpha   90.00
_cell.angle_beta   90.00
_cell.angle_gamma   90.00
#
_symmetry.space_group_name_H-M   'P 1'
#
loop_
_entity.id
_entity.type
_entity.pdbx_description
1 polymer ?
#
loop_
_entity_poly.entity_id
_entity_poly.type
_entity_poly.pdbx_seq_one_letter_code
_entity_poly.pdbx_strand_id
1 'polypeptide(L)'
;MTQFVGDPNNPLPTPAVKSGGQNPLLSLLPESVQAKAGKLISAVEKGVKIYRAAEAGISDMQNLIQAAKNLKNDPAGALNLLGDALNIGGGTLGRLNALPEVTAVFGDLKGAAEFALQAGQAANRLGGAVGALRAGYESGTIGGWLTAVGDGVAEASDALANGSAAAQALTGWLAARKDK
;
A
#
# COMPACT_ATOMS: atom_id res chain seq x y z
N MET A 1 49.67 -16.98 37.52
CA MET A 1 49.36 -18.43 37.54
C MET A 1 47.88 -18.50 37.91
N THR A 2 46.95 -19.03 37.13
CA THR A 2 46.95 -20.22 36.26
C THR A 2 45.95 -20.01 35.11
N GLN A 3 46.35 -20.42 33.91
CA GLN A 3 45.49 -20.43 32.73
C GLN A 3 44.54 -21.64 32.87
N PHE A 4 43.24 -21.42 32.68
CA PHE A 4 42.26 -22.51 32.59
C PHE A 4 42.49 -23.27 31.29
N VAL A 5 43.34 -24.29 31.34
CA VAL A 5 43.52 -25.25 30.24
C VAL A 5 42.45 -26.32 30.42
N GLY A 6 41.45 -26.30 29.55
CA GLY A 6 40.49 -27.40 29.42
C GLY A 6 41.23 -28.69 29.03
N ASP A 7 40.74 -29.82 29.54
CA ASP A 7 41.26 -31.16 29.26
C ASP A 7 41.42 -31.40 27.74
N PRO A 8 42.64 -31.70 27.25
CA PRO A 8 42.89 -31.93 25.82
C PRO A 8 42.14 -33.12 25.21
N ASN A 9 41.66 -34.06 26.03
CA ASN A 9 41.01 -35.28 25.54
C ASN A 9 39.47 -35.19 25.52
N ASN A 10 38.89 -34.09 26.01
CA ASN A 10 37.45 -33.88 25.98
C ASN A 10 37.13 -32.39 25.78
N PRO A 11 37.30 -31.86 24.55
CA PRO A 11 36.99 -30.46 24.29
C PRO A 11 35.52 -30.21 24.63
N LEU A 12 35.29 -29.29 25.56
CA LEU A 12 33.95 -28.77 25.80
C LEU A 12 33.38 -28.29 24.46
N PRO A 13 32.15 -28.69 24.09
CA PRO A 13 31.53 -28.22 22.86
C PRO A 13 31.60 -26.70 22.85
N THR A 14 32.25 -26.13 21.85
CA THR A 14 32.31 -24.69 21.65
C THR A 14 30.86 -24.21 21.59
N PRO A 15 30.45 -23.19 22.38
CA PRO A 15 29.11 -22.65 22.28
C PRO A 15 28.79 -22.38 20.82
N ALA A 16 27.72 -23.00 20.31
CA ALA A 16 27.35 -22.88 18.92
C ALA A 16 27.06 -21.41 18.63
N VAL A 17 28.05 -20.71 18.06
CA VAL A 17 27.81 -19.43 17.39
C VAL A 17 27.04 -19.82 16.14
N LYS A 18 25.71 -19.82 16.24
CA LYS A 18 24.81 -19.97 15.09
C LYS A 18 25.15 -18.84 14.12
N SER A 19 26.04 -19.13 13.18
CA SER A 19 26.30 -18.29 12.01
C SER A 19 25.05 -18.36 11.14
N GLY A 20 24.22 -17.33 11.24
CA GLY A 20 22.99 -17.25 10.47
C GLY A 20 22.14 -16.07 10.85
N GLY A 21 22.63 -14.85 10.58
CA GLY A 21 21.85 -13.63 10.31
C GLY A 21 20.79 -13.14 11.31
N GLN A 22 20.51 -13.85 12.40
CA GLN A 22 19.49 -13.49 13.37
C GLN A 22 20.16 -12.86 14.58
N ASN A 23 19.85 -11.57 14.80
CA ASN A 23 20.29 -10.82 15.95
C ASN A 23 19.96 -11.57 17.27
N PRO A 24 20.96 -12.05 18.03
CA PRO A 24 20.75 -12.93 19.19
C PRO A 24 19.97 -12.26 20.32
N LEU A 25 19.89 -10.92 20.32
CA LEU A 25 19.10 -10.14 21.27
C LEU A 25 17.60 -10.16 20.96
N LEU A 26 17.20 -10.39 19.70
CA LEU A 26 15.80 -10.54 19.32
C LEU A 26 15.27 -11.94 19.68
N SER A 27 16.14 -12.95 19.63
CA SER A 27 15.82 -14.33 20.03
C SER A 27 15.60 -14.48 21.54
N LEU A 28 16.06 -13.51 22.34
CA LEU A 28 15.88 -13.44 23.80
C LEU A 28 14.60 -12.69 24.21
N LEU A 29 13.88 -12.09 23.27
CA LEU A 29 12.60 -11.44 23.57
C LEU A 29 11.50 -12.49 23.72
N PRO A 30 10.54 -12.29 24.65
CA PRO A 30 9.37 -13.16 24.77
C PRO A 30 8.63 -13.31 23.43
N GLU A 31 8.10 -14.51 23.15
CA GLU A 31 7.36 -14.80 21.92
C GLU A 31 6.24 -13.78 21.63
N SER A 32 5.62 -13.25 22.68
CA SER A 32 4.58 -12.21 22.57
C SER A 32 5.08 -10.91 21.95
N VAL A 33 6.35 -10.54 22.18
CA VAL A 33 7.00 -9.36 21.59
C VAL A 33 7.37 -9.62 20.13
N GLN A 34 7.88 -10.82 19.83
CA GLN A 34 8.19 -11.23 18.46
C GLN A 34 6.91 -11.30 17.60
N ALA A 35 5.82 -11.87 18.12
CA ALA A 35 4.54 -11.97 17.43
C ALA A 35 3.94 -10.59 17.14
N LYS A 36 4.03 -9.63 18.08
CA LYS A 36 3.59 -8.25 17.87
C LYS A 36 4.43 -7.54 16.80
N ALA A 37 5.76 -7.72 16.82
CA ALA A 37 6.65 -7.17 15.81
C ALA A 37 6.36 -7.73 14.41
N GLY A 38 6.12 -9.04 14.29
CA GLY A 38 5.74 -9.69 13.04
C GLY A 38 4.40 -9.19 12.48
N LYS A 39 3.39 -9.03 13.34
CA LYS A 39 2.09 -8.44 12.93
C LYS A 39 2.25 -7.02 12.39
N LEU A 40 3.05 -6.19 13.04
CA LEU A 40 3.32 -4.82 12.59
C LEU A 40 4.03 -4.81 11.23
N ILE A 41 5.08 -5.62 11.05
CA ILE A 41 5.83 -5.70 9.77
C ILE A 41 4.89 -6.13 8.63
N SER A 42 4.11 -7.18 8.83
CA SER A 42 3.15 -7.66 7.84
C SER A 42 2.08 -6.62 7.51
N ALA A 43 1.60 -5.88 8.51
CA ALA A 43 0.64 -4.79 8.31
C ALA A 43 1.25 -3.66 7.48
N VAL A 44 2.45 -3.18 7.83
CA VAL A 44 3.12 -2.10 7.07
C VAL A 44 3.40 -2.54 5.64
N GLU A 45 3.86 -3.78 5.43
CA GLU A 45 4.07 -4.32 4.08
C GLU A 45 2.77 -4.40 3.28
N LYS A 46 1.69 -4.87 3.89
CA LYS A 46 0.36 -4.92 3.25
C LYS A 46 -0.15 -3.50 2.92
N GLY A 47 0.01 -2.55 3.83
CA GLY A 47 -0.43 -1.17 3.64
C GLY A 47 0.29 -0.49 2.48
N VAL A 48 1.63 -0.59 2.44
CA VAL A 48 2.43 -0.05 1.33
C VAL A 48 2.07 -0.70 -0.01
N LYS A 49 1.83 -2.03 -0.04
CA LYS A 49 1.39 -2.72 -1.26
C LYS A 49 0.03 -2.22 -1.75
N ILE A 50 -0.92 -2.08 -0.84
CA ILE A 50 -2.25 -1.55 -1.17
C ILE A 50 -2.13 -0.13 -1.73
N TYR A 51 -1.31 0.72 -1.09
CA TYR A 51 -1.08 2.09 -1.52
C TYR A 51 -0.57 2.18 -2.96
N ARG A 52 0.51 1.45 -3.27
CA ARG A 52 1.09 1.41 -4.62
C ARG A 52 0.12 0.84 -5.65
N ALA A 53 -0.63 -0.19 -5.28
CA ALA A 53 -1.66 -0.75 -6.15
C ALA A 53 -2.77 0.26 -6.43
N ALA A 54 -3.09 1.13 -5.46
CA ALA A 54 -4.06 2.20 -5.66
C ALA A 54 -3.52 3.32 -6.56
N GLU A 55 -2.25 3.72 -6.41
CA GLU A 55 -1.60 4.66 -7.32
C GLU A 55 -1.65 4.18 -8.78
N ALA A 56 -1.29 2.90 -9.01
CA ALA A 56 -1.34 2.30 -10.33
C ALA A 56 -2.77 2.27 -10.89
N GLY A 57 -3.75 1.81 -10.11
CA GLY A 57 -5.14 1.75 -10.55
C GLY A 57 -5.74 3.12 -10.87
N ILE A 58 -5.41 4.15 -10.10
CA ILE A 58 -5.83 5.53 -10.39
C ILE A 58 -5.18 6.04 -11.68
N SER A 59 -3.88 5.77 -11.89
CA SER A 59 -3.21 6.15 -13.14
C SER A 59 -3.83 5.46 -14.35
N ASP A 60 -4.17 4.17 -14.25
CA ASP A 60 -4.81 3.43 -15.33
C ASP A 60 -6.20 4.02 -15.66
N MET A 61 -6.97 4.39 -14.63
CA MET A 61 -8.25 5.08 -14.84
C MET A 61 -8.09 6.41 -15.55
N GLN A 62 -7.10 7.23 -15.18
CA GLN A 62 -6.84 8.51 -15.85
C GLN A 62 -6.57 8.29 -17.34
N ASN A 63 -5.75 7.29 -17.66
CA ASN A 63 -5.42 6.93 -19.04
C ASN A 63 -6.67 6.51 -19.82
N LEU A 64 -7.52 5.65 -19.24
CA LEU A 64 -8.76 5.20 -19.87
C LEU A 64 -9.78 6.32 -20.05
N ILE A 65 -9.95 7.18 -19.05
CA ILE A 65 -10.83 8.36 -19.13
C ILE A 65 -10.35 9.30 -20.24
N GLN A 66 -9.04 9.54 -20.32
CA GLN A 66 -8.48 10.39 -21.36
C GLN A 66 -8.64 9.77 -22.75
N ALA A 67 -8.45 8.45 -22.87
CA ALA A 67 -8.71 7.73 -24.11
C ALA A 67 -10.18 7.81 -24.52
N ALA A 68 -11.11 7.62 -23.58
CA ALA A 68 -12.55 7.76 -23.84
C ALA A 68 -12.92 9.18 -24.29
N LYS A 69 -12.35 10.23 -23.69
CA LYS A 69 -12.53 11.63 -24.13
C LYS A 69 -12.04 11.87 -25.56
N ASN A 70 -11.02 11.14 -26.00
CA ASN A 70 -10.45 11.27 -27.34
C ASN A 70 -11.28 10.51 -28.41
N LEU A 71 -12.11 9.54 -28.03
CA LEU A 71 -12.98 8.76 -28.92
C LEU A 71 -14.28 9.50 -29.27
N LYS A 72 -14.16 10.70 -29.85
CA LYS A 72 -15.32 11.58 -30.14
C LYS A 72 -16.33 10.99 -31.12
N ASN A 73 -15.86 10.15 -32.04
CA ASN A 73 -16.67 9.56 -33.11
C ASN A 73 -17.04 8.08 -32.86
N ASP A 74 -16.63 7.53 -31.71
CA ASP A 74 -16.92 6.14 -31.34
C ASP A 74 -17.45 6.07 -29.89
N PRO A 75 -18.74 6.35 -29.69
CA PRO A 75 -19.35 6.31 -28.37
C PRO A 75 -19.32 4.91 -27.75
N ALA A 76 -19.40 3.85 -28.57
CA ALA A 76 -19.38 2.47 -28.08
C ALA A 76 -17.98 2.08 -27.58
N GLY A 77 -16.94 2.40 -28.35
CA GLY A 77 -15.55 2.22 -27.91
C GLY A 77 -15.22 3.03 -26.65
N ALA A 78 -15.69 4.29 -26.59
CA ALA A 78 -15.50 5.10 -25.41
C ALA A 78 -16.23 4.54 -24.18
N LEU A 79 -17.46 4.03 -24.33
CA LEU A 79 -18.18 3.36 -23.24
C LEU A 79 -17.44 2.09 -22.76
N ASN A 80 -16.88 1.28 -23.65
CA ASN A 80 -16.08 0.11 -23.26
C ASN A 80 -14.89 0.51 -22.36
N LEU A 81 -14.14 1.55 -22.75
CA LEU A 81 -13.03 2.07 -21.93
C LEU A 81 -13.49 2.59 -20.56
N LEU A 82 -14.69 3.17 -20.50
CA LEU A 82 -15.30 3.64 -19.25
C LEU A 82 -15.78 2.48 -18.39
N GLY A 83 -16.22 1.38 -18.99
CA GLY A 83 -16.51 0.12 -18.30
C GLY A 83 -15.25 -0.49 -17.66
N ASP A 84 -14.14 -0.49 -18.39
CA ASP A 84 -12.83 -0.91 -17.86
C ASP A 84 -12.37 0.00 -16.71
N ALA A 85 -12.52 1.32 -16.88
CA ALA A 85 -12.18 2.30 -15.85
C ALA A 85 -13.04 2.10 -14.59
N LEU A 86 -14.32 1.75 -14.74
CA LEU A 86 -15.22 1.47 -13.63
C LEU A 86 -14.78 0.21 -12.87
N ASN A 87 -14.39 -0.85 -13.58
CA ASN A 87 -13.88 -2.07 -12.96
C ASN A 87 -12.58 -1.80 -12.16
N ILE A 88 -11.64 -1.06 -12.74
CA ILE A 88 -10.40 -0.67 -12.07
C ILE A 88 -10.70 0.22 -10.88
N GLY A 89 -11.59 1.20 -11.02
CA GLY A 89 -11.97 2.11 -9.95
C GLY A 89 -12.65 1.42 -8.78
N GLY A 90 -13.56 0.49 -9.05
CA GLY A 90 -14.17 -0.35 -8.02
C GLY A 90 -13.13 -1.19 -7.26
N GLY A 91 -12.22 -1.85 -7.99
CA GLY A 91 -11.14 -2.63 -7.36
C GLY A 91 -10.18 -1.77 -6.55
N THR A 92 -9.83 -0.59 -7.05
CA THR A 92 -8.92 0.36 -6.38
C THR A 92 -9.55 0.94 -5.13
N LEU A 93 -10.82 1.35 -5.20
CA LEU A 93 -11.59 1.81 -4.05
C LEU A 93 -11.71 0.72 -2.98
N GLY A 94 -11.98 -0.53 -3.38
CA GLY A 94 -12.03 -1.66 -2.45
C GLY A 94 -10.73 -1.86 -1.68
N ARG A 95 -9.58 -1.69 -2.35
CA ARG A 95 -8.26 -1.75 -1.71
C ARG A 95 -8.05 -0.60 -0.73
N LEU A 96 -8.35 0.64 -1.14
CA LEU A 96 -8.23 1.82 -0.28
C LEU A 96 -9.15 1.72 0.96
N ASN A 97 -10.35 1.19 0.81
CA ASN A 97 -11.29 0.96 1.92
C ASN A 97 -10.82 -0.14 2.90
N ALA A 98 -9.89 -1.01 2.49
CA ALA A 98 -9.27 -2.00 3.37
C ALA A 98 -8.07 -1.43 4.15
N LEU A 99 -7.58 -0.23 3.81
CA LEU A 99 -6.43 0.37 4.50
C LEU A 99 -6.67 0.71 5.97
N PRO A 100 -7.83 1.24 6.40
CA PRO A 100 -8.06 1.59 7.81
C PRO A 100 -7.74 0.44 8.78
N GLU A 101 -8.16 -0.79 8.45
CA GLU A 101 -7.87 -1.99 9.24
C GLU A 101 -6.37 -2.30 9.32
N VAL A 102 -5.65 -2.08 8.22
CA VAL A 102 -4.21 -2.31 8.14
C VAL A 102 -3.43 -1.23 8.89
N THR A 103 -3.83 0.03 8.74
CA THR A 103 -3.19 1.19 9.35
C THR A 103 -3.45 1.29 10.85
N ALA A 104 -4.54 0.71 11.36
CA ALA A 104 -4.84 0.66 12.80
C ALA A 104 -3.71 0.00 13.62
N VAL A 105 -2.93 -0.87 12.98
CA VAL A 105 -1.82 -1.58 13.62
C VAL A 105 -0.54 -0.73 13.63
N PHE A 106 -0.47 0.37 12.88
CA PHE A 106 0.78 1.13 12.69
C PHE A 106 1.23 1.86 13.96
N GLY A 107 0.31 2.24 14.85
CA GLY A 107 0.64 3.03 16.04
C GLY A 107 1.35 4.33 15.68
N ASP A 108 2.41 4.67 16.41
CA ASP A 108 3.16 5.94 16.28
C ASP A 108 4.27 5.89 15.22
N LEU A 109 4.18 4.99 14.24
CA LEU A 109 5.15 4.95 13.15
C LEU A 109 5.19 6.29 12.41
N LYS A 110 6.40 6.78 12.15
CA LYS A 110 6.59 8.00 11.37
C LYS A 110 5.93 7.86 10.00
N GLY A 111 5.06 8.81 9.67
CA GLY A 111 4.29 8.80 8.43
C GLY A 111 2.99 7.99 8.50
N ALA A 112 2.70 7.23 9.57
CA ALA A 112 1.46 6.44 9.64
C ALA A 112 0.18 7.29 9.59
N ALA A 113 0.14 8.39 10.34
CA ALA A 113 -1.01 9.28 10.36
C ALA A 113 -1.23 9.96 8.99
N GLU A 114 -0.16 10.46 8.37
CA GLU A 114 -0.22 11.10 7.06
C GLU A 114 -0.59 10.09 5.97
N PHE A 115 -0.01 8.89 6.00
CA PHE A 115 -0.37 7.79 5.12
C PHE A 115 -1.86 7.46 5.20
N ALA A 116 -2.40 7.30 6.41
CA ALA A 116 -3.82 6.97 6.62
C ALA A 116 -4.74 8.11 6.17
N LEU A 117 -4.36 9.37 6.47
CA LEU A 117 -5.11 10.56 6.06
C LEU A 117 -5.19 10.65 4.54
N GLN A 118 -4.06 10.57 3.85
CA GLN A 118 -3.98 10.72 2.40
C GLN A 118 -4.67 9.57 1.67
N ALA A 119 -4.50 8.33 2.16
CA ALA A 119 -5.26 7.19 1.66
C ALA A 119 -6.78 7.35 1.83
N GLY A 120 -7.23 7.88 2.97
CA GLY A 120 -8.64 8.15 3.22
C GLY A 120 -9.20 9.25 2.32
N GLN A 121 -8.43 10.31 2.07
CA GLN A 121 -8.79 11.37 1.13
C GLN A 121 -8.91 10.82 -0.30
N ALA A 122 -7.91 10.05 -0.74
CA ALA A 122 -7.94 9.37 -2.04
C ALA A 122 -9.17 8.46 -2.18
N ALA A 123 -9.50 7.67 -1.15
CA ALA A 123 -10.67 6.80 -1.13
C ALA A 123 -11.98 7.59 -1.31
N ASN A 124 -12.14 8.70 -0.60
CA ASN A 124 -13.34 9.54 -0.69
C ASN A 124 -13.48 10.17 -2.09
N ARG A 125 -12.40 10.75 -2.62
CA ARG A 125 -12.38 11.37 -3.95
C ARG A 125 -12.67 10.33 -5.05
N LEU A 126 -11.98 9.19 -4.97
CA LEU A 126 -12.18 8.09 -5.90
C LEU A 126 -13.59 7.51 -5.81
N GLY A 127 -14.15 7.39 -4.60
CA GLY A 127 -15.53 6.92 -4.39
C GLY A 127 -16.55 7.82 -5.08
N GLY A 128 -16.38 9.14 -4.98
CA GLY A 128 -17.21 10.10 -5.73
C GLY A 128 -17.07 9.95 -7.24
N ALA A 129 -15.83 9.85 -7.74
CA ALA A 129 -15.56 9.68 -9.17
C ALA A 129 -16.12 8.37 -9.73
N VAL A 130 -15.97 7.25 -9.01
CA VAL A 130 -16.51 5.93 -9.37
C VAL A 130 -18.05 5.96 -9.37
N GLY A 131 -18.67 6.61 -8.39
CA GLY A 131 -20.12 6.78 -8.35
C GLY A 131 -20.64 7.58 -9.55
N ALA A 132 -19.98 8.70 -9.87
CA ALA A 132 -20.31 9.51 -11.03
C ALA A 132 -20.07 8.76 -12.36
N LEU A 133 -18.98 8.00 -12.45
CA LEU A 133 -18.66 7.16 -13.61
C LEU A 133 -19.72 6.09 -13.84
N ARG A 134 -20.17 5.41 -12.78
CA ARG A 134 -21.26 4.42 -12.87
C ARG A 134 -22.56 5.06 -13.35
N ALA A 135 -22.97 6.17 -12.74
CA ALA A 135 -24.20 6.86 -13.14
C ALA A 135 -24.15 7.33 -14.61
N GLY A 136 -22.99 7.85 -15.04
CA GLY A 136 -22.75 8.24 -16.41
C GLY A 136 -22.79 7.05 -17.38
N TYR A 137 -22.15 5.94 -17.02
CA TYR A 137 -22.15 4.71 -17.81
C TYR A 137 -23.57 4.12 -17.96
N GLU A 138 -24.34 4.08 -16.88
CA GLU A 138 -25.74 3.61 -16.86
C GLU A 138 -26.68 4.51 -17.67
N SER A 139 -26.36 5.80 -17.80
CA SER A 139 -27.11 6.72 -18.67
C SER A 139 -26.94 6.40 -20.17
N GLY A 140 -25.94 5.60 -20.54
CA GLY A 140 -25.63 5.23 -21.92
C GLY A 140 -25.12 6.39 -22.79
N THR A 141 -24.83 7.55 -22.21
CA THR A 141 -24.37 8.73 -22.95
C THR A 141 -23.08 9.30 -22.37
N ILE A 142 -22.15 9.68 -23.24
CA ILE A 142 -20.96 10.42 -22.85
C ILE A 142 -21.27 11.91 -22.90
N GLY A 143 -21.05 12.59 -21.79
CA GLY A 143 -21.37 14.02 -21.66
C GLY A 143 -20.47 14.73 -20.66
N GLY A 144 -20.92 15.90 -20.18
CA GLY A 144 -20.15 16.75 -19.28
C GLY A 144 -19.71 16.08 -17.96
N TRP A 145 -20.41 15.02 -17.55
CA TRP A 145 -20.06 14.22 -16.37
C TRP A 145 -18.67 13.58 -16.47
N LEU A 146 -18.20 13.24 -17.69
CA LEU A 146 -16.90 12.59 -17.88
C LEU A 146 -15.72 13.50 -17.52
N THR A 147 -15.92 14.82 -17.64
CA THR A 147 -14.92 15.80 -17.18
C THR A 147 -14.82 15.78 -15.66
N ALA A 148 -15.96 15.88 -14.96
CA ALA A 148 -16.01 15.83 -13.50
C ALA A 148 -15.46 14.51 -12.92
N VAL A 149 -15.70 13.37 -13.61
CA VAL A 149 -15.06 12.10 -13.26
C VAL A 149 -13.55 12.19 -13.40
N GLY A 150 -13.05 12.71 -14.53
CA GLY A 150 -11.63 12.91 -14.73
C GLY A 150 -10.99 13.78 -13.65
N ASP A 151 -11.65 14.87 -13.25
CA ASP A 151 -11.17 15.78 -12.20
C ASP A 151 -11.13 15.08 -10.84
N GLY A 152 -12.18 14.33 -10.47
CA GLY A 152 -12.21 13.56 -9.22
C GLY A 152 -11.14 12.47 -9.15
N VAL A 153 -10.81 11.83 -10.27
CA VAL A 153 -9.70 10.86 -10.35
C VAL A 153 -8.34 11.56 -10.24
N ALA A 154 -8.18 12.75 -10.83
CA ALA A 154 -6.98 13.57 -10.65
C ALA A 154 -6.79 13.99 -9.19
N GLU A 155 -7.85 14.46 -8.52
CA GLU A 155 -7.79 14.80 -7.09
C GLU A 155 -7.44 13.59 -6.21
N ALA A 156 -7.94 12.39 -6.55
CA ALA A 156 -7.55 11.16 -5.87
C ALA A 156 -6.07 10.82 -6.07
N SER A 157 -5.55 11.05 -7.28
CA SER A 157 -4.13 10.90 -7.60
C SER A 157 -3.26 11.86 -6.81
N ASP A 158 -3.66 13.14 -6.73
CA ASP A 158 -2.94 14.17 -5.97
C ASP A 158 -2.90 13.84 -4.48
N ALA A 159 -4.00 13.34 -3.90
CA ALA A 159 -4.01 12.88 -2.52
C ALA A 159 -2.97 11.76 -2.29
N LEU A 160 -2.87 10.78 -3.18
CA LEU A 160 -1.83 9.75 -3.08
C LEU A 160 -0.42 10.30 -3.37
N ALA A 161 -0.26 11.25 -4.27
CA ALA A 161 1.04 11.87 -4.48
C ALA A 161 1.54 12.58 -3.20
N ASN A 162 0.64 13.25 -2.49
CA ASN A 162 0.93 13.94 -1.23
C ASN A 162 1.29 12.98 -0.09
N GLY A 163 0.77 11.74 -0.09
CA GLY A 163 1.14 10.70 0.88
C GLY A 163 2.36 9.86 0.50
N SER A 164 2.98 10.12 -0.65
CA SER A 164 4.12 9.32 -1.14
C SER A 164 5.31 9.34 -0.18
N ALA A 165 5.61 10.49 0.43
CA ALA A 165 6.67 10.62 1.44
C ALA A 165 6.38 9.76 2.68
N ALA A 166 5.12 9.69 3.10
CA ALA A 166 4.67 8.85 4.20
C ALA A 166 4.81 7.34 3.86
N ALA A 167 4.41 6.93 2.65
CA ALA A 167 4.61 5.57 2.17
C ALA A 167 6.10 5.20 2.06
N GLN A 168 6.95 6.14 1.67
CA GLN A 168 8.41 5.97 1.64
C GLN A 168 8.99 5.80 3.05
N ALA A 169 8.53 6.59 4.03
CA ALA A 169 8.95 6.46 5.42
C ALA A 169 8.63 5.06 5.99
N LEU A 170 7.43 4.55 5.71
CA LEU A 170 7.02 3.19 6.08
C LEU A 170 7.84 2.11 5.36
N THR A 171 8.18 2.33 4.09
CA THR A 171 9.05 1.43 3.32
C THR A 171 10.47 1.41 3.88
N GLY A 172 11.03 2.58 4.21
CA GLY A 172 12.35 2.68 4.83
C GLY A 172 12.40 2.02 6.22
N TRP A 173 11.33 2.15 7.00
CA TRP A 173 11.18 1.45 8.27
C TRP A 173 11.18 -0.08 8.10
N LEU A 174 10.53 -0.61 7.05
CA LEU A 174 10.56 -2.03 6.73
C LEU A 174 11.97 -2.50 6.37
N ALA A 175 12.69 -1.75 5.53
CA ALA A 175 14.05 -2.09 5.11
C ALA A 175 15.00 -2.18 6.32
N ALA A 176 14.96 -1.19 7.21
CA ALA A 176 15.78 -1.16 8.42
C ALA A 176 15.56 -2.34 9.40
N ARG A 177 14.45 -3.08 9.25
CA ARG A 177 14.14 -4.30 10.02
C ARG A 177 14.39 -5.60 9.26
N LYS A 178 14.47 -5.58 7.93
CA LYS A 178 14.85 -6.74 7.11
C LYS A 178 16.37 -6.90 7.01
N ASP A 179 17.12 -5.80 7.17
CA ASP A 179 18.59 -5.78 7.17
C ASP A 179 19.23 -6.17 8.52
N LYS A 180 18.46 -6.68 9.49
CA LYS A 180 18.92 -7.05 10.85
C LYS A 180 18.39 -8.40 11.30
#